data_AF-A0A2S7PYC8-F1
#
_entry.id   AF-A0A2S7PYC8-F1
#
_cell.length_a   1.000
_cell.length_b   1.000
_cell.length_c   1.000
_cell.angle_alpha   90.00
_cell.angle_beta   90.00
_cell.angle_gamma   90.00
#
_symmetry.space_group_name_H-M   'P 1'
#
loop_
_entity.id
_entity.type
_entity.pdbx_description
1 polymer ?
#
loop_
_entity_poly.entity_id
_entity_poly.type
_entity_poly.pdbx_seq_one_letter_code
_entity_poly.pdbx_strand_id
1 'polypeptide(L)'
;MGPEHQVGTSRSEIGKVWDDRSSGAKSDCSIWDIGLPSFGVNAGEHIPITADTFRANNSWSEASNGLAQVLILPNPKKFADYTIPRPKFTKDNLPKGGDVFDQIDQCQVTLPFTVFFPPTDAASLRAISYPFCRLARKIAWYVETRHINESAGEISDSVTVTKGVSETLSEEMTHSAGVAISASYGIKGFGMDISLNYQFTSTASTSFTEYEETSRTQSYTVPAYTASIYLIKRIWIQATRADGSIVLRETNFNANEDIHLVGVSLK
;
A
#
# COMPACT_ATOMS: atom_id res chain seq x y z
N MET A 1 -3.40 0.89 33.79
CA MET A 1 -3.59 2.26 33.29
C MET A 1 -3.52 2.19 31.78
N GLY A 2 -4.67 2.20 31.10
CA GLY A 2 -4.70 2.20 29.64
C GLY A 2 -4.33 3.60 29.12
N PRO A 3 -3.71 3.71 27.93
CA PRO A 3 -3.48 5.01 27.33
C PRO A 3 -4.83 5.61 26.94
N GLU A 4 -5.13 6.80 27.44
CA GLU A 4 -6.23 7.63 26.93
C GLU A 4 -5.90 8.00 25.48
N HIS A 5 -6.54 7.32 24.53
CA HIS A 5 -6.55 7.74 23.14
C HIS A 5 -7.38 9.03 23.03
N GLN A 6 -6.72 10.17 22.92
CA GLN A 6 -7.40 11.42 22.57
C GLN A 6 -7.87 11.33 21.11
N VAL A 7 -9.18 11.17 20.94
CA VAL A 7 -9.85 11.28 19.63
C VAL A 7 -10.00 12.76 19.31
N GLY A 8 -9.26 13.24 18.32
CA GLY A 8 -9.44 14.60 17.78
C GLY A 8 -10.64 14.67 16.84
N THR A 9 -11.21 15.87 16.66
CA THR A 9 -12.30 16.13 15.72
C THR A 9 -11.89 17.21 14.72
N SER A 10 -12.22 17.03 13.44
CA SER A 10 -11.95 17.98 12.35
C SER A 10 -13.23 18.33 11.59
N ARG A 11 -13.28 19.54 11.00
CA ARG A 11 -14.44 20.05 10.24
C ARG A 11 -14.59 19.36 8.89
N SER A 12 -15.76 18.79 8.62
CA SER A 12 -16.09 18.08 7.37
C SER A 12 -16.74 18.96 6.31
N GLU A 13 -16.64 18.54 5.04
CA GLU A 13 -17.49 19.04 3.95
C GLU A 13 -18.88 18.40 4.04
N ILE A 14 -19.95 19.14 3.70
CA ILE A 14 -21.33 18.68 3.87
C ILE A 14 -22.05 18.66 2.50
N GLY A 15 -22.62 17.51 2.11
CA GLY A 15 -23.37 17.34 0.86
C GLY A 15 -24.86 17.05 1.10
N LYS A 16 -25.78 17.66 0.34
CA LYS A 16 -27.22 17.37 0.50
C LYS A 16 -27.55 15.98 -0.01
N VAL A 17 -28.10 15.14 0.86
CA VAL A 17 -28.53 13.77 0.53
C VAL A 17 -30.01 13.76 0.18
N TRP A 18 -30.81 14.53 0.91
CA TRP A 18 -32.27 14.54 0.76
C TRP A 18 -32.89 15.83 1.32
N ASP A 19 -34.04 16.24 0.79
CA ASP A 19 -34.93 17.22 1.42
C ASP A 19 -36.41 16.90 1.19
N ASP A 20 -37.27 17.50 2.02
CA ASP A 20 -38.68 17.18 2.10
C ASP A 20 -39.61 18.10 1.30
N ARG A 21 -39.07 18.92 0.39
CA ARG A 21 -39.80 19.95 -0.39
C ARG A 21 -41.06 19.47 -1.10
N SER A 22 -41.11 18.19 -1.45
CA SER A 22 -42.22 17.57 -2.18
C SER A 22 -42.90 16.45 -1.38
N SER A 23 -42.66 16.37 -0.07
CA SER A 23 -43.21 15.32 0.79
C SER A 23 -44.68 15.55 1.19
N GLY A 24 -45.17 16.80 1.08
CA GLY A 24 -46.48 17.21 1.62
C GLY A 24 -46.50 17.40 3.14
N ALA A 25 -45.35 17.29 3.82
CA ALA A 25 -45.23 17.58 5.24
C ALA A 25 -45.40 19.08 5.53
N LYS A 26 -45.82 19.40 6.76
CA LYS A 26 -45.95 20.79 7.27
C LYS A 26 -44.70 21.29 7.99
N SER A 27 -43.61 20.52 7.94
CA SER A 27 -42.31 20.83 8.52
C SER A 27 -41.29 20.84 7.39
N ASP A 28 -40.22 21.62 7.56
CA ASP A 28 -39.08 21.60 6.65
C ASP A 28 -37.97 20.73 7.24
N CYS A 29 -37.41 19.86 6.41
CA CYS A 29 -36.33 18.97 6.77
C CYS A 29 -35.38 18.79 5.58
N SER A 30 -34.09 18.88 5.85
CA SER A 30 -33.05 18.43 4.92
C SER A 30 -32.01 17.58 5.64
N ILE A 31 -31.51 16.57 4.96
CA ILE A 31 -30.50 15.64 5.44
C ILE A 31 -29.23 15.86 4.63
N TRP A 32 -28.12 16.00 5.33
CA TRP A 32 -26.83 16.26 4.73
C TRP A 32 -25.78 15.28 5.25
N ASP A 33 -24.92 14.82 4.37
CA ASP A 33 -23.80 13.93 4.66
C ASP A 33 -22.68 14.68 5.39
N ILE A 34 -22.01 14.02 6.31
CA ILE A 34 -20.80 14.51 6.99
C ILE A 34 -19.60 13.87 6.29
N GLY A 35 -19.02 14.61 5.35
CA GLY A 35 -17.87 14.16 4.58
C GLY A 35 -16.56 14.17 5.36
N LEU A 36 -15.46 13.85 4.70
CA LEU A 36 -14.13 14.03 5.26
C LEU A 36 -13.70 15.49 5.13
N PRO A 37 -12.88 16.01 6.06
CA PRO A 37 -12.16 17.26 5.85
C PRO A 37 -11.21 17.11 4.67
N SER A 38 -11.01 18.17 3.89
CA SER A 38 -9.92 18.25 2.94
C SER A 38 -8.58 18.34 3.67
N PHE A 39 -7.98 17.17 3.94
CA PHE A 39 -6.56 17.11 4.25
C PHE A 39 -5.80 17.02 2.93
N GLY A 40 -4.83 17.92 2.73
CA GLY A 40 -3.90 17.78 1.61
C GLY A 40 -3.20 16.41 1.64
N VAL A 41 -2.61 16.01 0.51
CA VAL A 41 -1.95 14.71 0.23
C VAL A 41 -0.91 14.26 1.29
N ASN A 42 -0.55 15.14 2.22
CA ASN A 42 0.30 14.83 3.37
C ASN A 42 -0.54 14.21 4.49
N ALA A 43 -0.82 12.91 4.34
CA ALA A 43 -1.30 12.08 5.44
C ALA A 43 -0.37 12.27 6.64
N GLY A 44 -0.88 12.82 7.74
CA GLY A 44 -0.10 12.95 8.98
C GLY A 44 -0.10 11.64 9.76
N GLU A 45 0.30 11.72 11.03
CA GLU A 45 0.09 10.66 12.02
C GLU A 45 -1.39 10.45 12.37
N HIS A 46 -2.31 11.11 11.67
CA HIS A 46 -3.72 11.21 12.00
C HIS A 46 -4.54 11.08 10.71
N ILE A 47 -5.36 10.05 10.63
CA ILE A 47 -6.20 9.75 9.47
C ILE A 47 -7.66 9.99 9.87
N PRO A 48 -8.38 10.91 9.22
CA PRO A 48 -9.81 11.02 9.45
C PRO A 48 -10.52 9.79 8.86
N ILE A 49 -11.56 9.33 9.51
CA ILE A 49 -12.41 8.26 9.01
C ILE A 49 -13.85 8.75 8.89
N THR A 50 -14.52 8.38 7.79
CA THR A 50 -15.97 8.59 7.70
C THR A 50 -16.63 7.73 8.77
N ALA A 51 -17.70 8.26 9.34
CA ALA A 51 -18.62 7.49 10.16
C ALA A 51 -19.95 7.24 9.42
N ASP A 52 -20.05 7.61 8.14
CA ASP A 52 -21.27 7.60 7.33
C ASP A 52 -22.46 8.24 8.07
N THR A 53 -22.17 9.35 8.75
CA THR A 53 -23.10 10.07 9.61
C THR A 53 -23.76 11.21 8.85
N PHE A 54 -24.99 11.51 9.22
CA PHE A 54 -25.76 12.60 8.60
C PHE A 54 -26.16 13.64 9.63
N ARG A 55 -26.36 14.87 9.17
CA ARG A 55 -26.97 15.93 9.94
C ARG A 55 -28.29 16.36 9.32
N ALA A 56 -29.33 16.38 10.14
CA ALA A 56 -30.60 16.98 9.75
C ALA A 56 -30.63 18.49 10.07
N ASN A 57 -31.32 19.24 9.23
CA ASN A 57 -31.63 20.65 9.45
C ASN A 57 -33.13 20.87 9.33
N ASN A 58 -33.71 21.72 10.20
CA ASN A 58 -35.13 22.07 10.20
C ASN A 58 -35.47 23.18 9.19
N SER A 59 -34.75 23.20 8.07
CA SER A 59 -34.93 24.07 6.91
C SER A 59 -34.32 23.37 5.69
N TRP A 60 -34.53 23.89 4.49
CA TRP A 60 -33.89 23.35 3.27
C TRP A 60 -32.47 23.86 3.02
N SER A 61 -31.94 24.67 3.93
CA SER A 61 -30.59 25.25 3.87
C SER A 61 -29.54 24.28 4.42
N GLU A 62 -28.27 24.50 4.08
CA GLU A 62 -27.14 23.70 4.57
C GLU A 62 -27.15 23.58 6.08
N ALA A 63 -26.99 22.36 6.59
CA ALA A 63 -26.81 22.15 8.02
C ALA A 63 -25.53 22.85 8.49
N SER A 64 -25.52 23.39 9.71
CA SER A 64 -24.30 24.05 10.22
C SER A 64 -23.10 23.09 10.21
N ASN A 65 -21.95 23.50 9.69
CA ASN A 65 -20.74 22.67 9.68
C ASN A 65 -20.04 22.63 11.04
N GLY A 66 -20.46 23.47 12.00
CA GLY A 66 -19.80 23.62 13.31
C GLY A 66 -19.92 22.42 14.25
N LEU A 67 -20.90 21.54 14.05
CA LEU A 67 -21.05 20.29 14.83
C LEU A 67 -20.78 19.04 13.99
N ALA A 68 -20.33 19.21 12.75
CA ALA A 68 -19.99 18.10 11.88
C ALA A 68 -18.54 17.69 12.18
N GLN A 69 -18.41 16.62 12.95
CA GLN A 69 -17.15 16.11 13.48
C GLN A 69 -16.95 14.69 13.00
N VAL A 70 -15.75 14.40 12.50
CA VAL A 70 -15.32 13.04 12.15
C VAL A 70 -14.29 12.53 13.15
N LEU A 71 -14.23 11.19 13.29
CA LEU A 71 -13.21 10.55 14.09
C LEU A 71 -11.86 10.65 13.39
N ILE A 72 -10.81 10.89 14.18
CA ILE A 72 -9.43 10.88 13.71
C ILE A 72 -8.70 9.69 14.36
N LEU A 73 -8.22 8.78 13.53
CA LEU A 73 -7.43 7.64 13.96
C LEU A 73 -5.94 7.98 13.99
N PRO A 74 -5.24 7.76 15.12
CA PRO A 74 -3.79 7.81 15.16
C PRO A 74 -3.18 6.68 14.30
N ASN A 75 -2.29 7.07 13.39
CA ASN A 75 -1.54 6.18 12.52
C ASN A 75 -0.05 6.63 12.47
N PRO A 76 0.71 6.42 13.57
CA PRO A 76 2.08 6.91 13.65
C PRO A 76 3.02 6.24 12.65
N LYS A 77 4.09 6.93 12.25
CA LYS A 77 5.10 6.36 11.35
C LYS A 77 5.89 5.27 12.05
N LYS A 78 5.88 4.06 11.48
CA LYS A 78 6.67 2.92 11.95
C LYS A 78 7.45 2.26 10.81
N PHE A 79 7.97 3.09 9.90
CA PHE A 79 8.73 2.61 8.76
C PHE A 79 10.15 2.20 9.18
N ALA A 80 10.56 0.99 8.83
CA ALA A 80 11.89 0.45 9.03
C ALA A 80 12.66 0.38 7.71
N ASP A 81 13.85 0.97 7.70
CA ASP A 81 14.76 0.90 6.55
C ASP A 81 15.34 -0.50 6.37
N TYR A 82 15.47 -0.92 5.11
CA TYR A 82 16.06 -2.21 4.77
C TYR A 82 17.58 -2.13 4.74
N THR A 83 18.19 -2.52 5.86
CA THR A 83 19.65 -2.49 6.09
C THR A 83 20.31 -3.86 6.01
N ILE A 84 19.55 -4.91 5.67
CA ILE A 84 20.06 -6.29 5.63
C ILE A 84 21.09 -6.43 4.48
N PRO A 85 22.30 -6.95 4.77
CA PRO A 85 23.30 -7.17 3.74
C PRO A 85 22.84 -8.21 2.72
N ARG A 86 23.47 -8.20 1.54
CA ARG A 86 23.19 -9.19 0.50
C ARG A 86 23.52 -10.61 0.98
N PRO A 87 22.69 -11.62 0.63
CA PRO A 87 23.00 -13.01 0.89
C PRO A 87 24.34 -13.41 0.27
N LYS A 88 25.02 -14.36 0.93
CA LYS A 88 26.29 -14.93 0.45
C LYS A 88 26.03 -16.33 -0.11
N PHE A 89 26.64 -16.58 -1.26
CA PHE A 89 26.50 -17.85 -1.96
C PHE A 89 27.87 -18.49 -2.19
N THR A 90 27.85 -19.81 -2.25
CA THR A 90 28.96 -20.74 -2.46
C THR A 90 28.47 -21.80 -3.46
N LYS A 91 29.39 -22.63 -3.99
CA LYS A 91 29.02 -23.67 -4.94
C LYS A 91 27.99 -24.67 -4.39
N ASP A 92 27.97 -24.86 -3.07
CA ASP A 92 27.12 -25.84 -2.39
C ASP A 92 25.72 -25.31 -2.06
N ASN A 93 25.48 -24.00 -2.20
CA ASN A 93 24.20 -23.35 -1.84
C ASN A 93 23.72 -22.32 -2.87
N LEU A 94 23.96 -22.58 -4.15
CA LEU A 94 23.49 -21.71 -5.23
C LEU A 94 21.96 -21.59 -5.23
N PRO A 95 21.40 -20.37 -5.18
CA PRO A 95 19.96 -20.14 -5.15
C PRO A 95 19.38 -20.32 -6.56
N LYS A 96 18.06 -20.43 -6.68
CA LYS A 96 17.31 -20.46 -7.95
C LYS A 96 16.62 -19.12 -8.21
N GLY A 97 16.29 -18.84 -9.47
CA GLY A 97 15.40 -17.73 -9.81
C GLY A 97 14.07 -17.89 -9.07
N GLY A 98 13.60 -16.82 -8.43
CA GLY A 98 12.43 -16.85 -7.55
C GLY A 98 12.74 -16.95 -6.05
N ASP A 99 13.96 -17.33 -5.66
CA ASP A 99 14.28 -17.46 -4.23
C ASP A 99 14.26 -16.09 -3.53
N VAL A 100 13.69 -16.07 -2.32
CA VAL A 100 13.53 -14.89 -1.47
C VAL A 100 14.37 -15.06 -0.22
N PHE A 101 15.14 -14.03 0.15
CA PHE A 101 16.00 -14.01 1.32
C PHE A 101 15.75 -12.79 2.18
N ASP A 102 15.76 -13.01 3.49
CA ASP A 102 15.71 -11.96 4.52
C ASP A 102 14.49 -11.02 4.37
N GLN A 103 13.32 -11.61 4.10
CA GLN A 103 12.08 -10.85 4.03
C GLN A 103 11.72 -10.28 5.41
N ILE A 104 11.54 -8.96 5.47
CA ILE A 104 11.11 -8.26 6.67
C ILE A 104 9.92 -7.34 6.38
N ASP A 105 9.09 -7.11 7.39
CA ASP A 105 8.07 -6.07 7.37
C ASP A 105 8.74 -4.71 7.53
N GLN A 106 8.48 -3.77 6.61
CA GLN A 106 8.96 -2.38 6.70
C GLN A 106 7.97 -1.49 7.44
N CYS A 107 6.67 -1.67 7.18
CA CYS A 107 5.63 -0.92 7.86
C CYS A 107 4.29 -1.63 7.73
N GLN A 108 3.35 -1.23 8.57
CA GLN A 108 1.98 -1.73 8.55
C GLN A 108 1.03 -0.67 9.06
N VAL A 109 -0.17 -0.60 8.46
CA VAL A 109 -1.31 0.17 8.97
C VAL A 109 -2.50 -0.75 9.17
N THR A 110 -3.31 -0.47 10.19
CA THR A 110 -4.56 -1.18 10.46
C THR A 110 -5.68 -0.17 10.52
N LEU A 111 -6.63 -0.26 9.59
CA LEU A 111 -7.67 0.72 9.38
C LEU A 111 -9.04 0.02 9.20
N PRO A 112 -10.15 0.70 9.48
CA PRO A 112 -11.48 0.16 9.20
C PRO A 112 -11.61 -0.27 7.73
N PHE A 113 -12.38 -1.32 7.46
CA PHE A 113 -12.56 -1.84 6.11
C PHE A 113 -13.14 -0.77 5.16
N THR A 114 -13.88 0.21 5.67
CA THR A 114 -14.49 1.31 4.92
C THR A 114 -13.46 2.23 4.27
N VAL A 115 -12.20 2.24 4.73
CA VAL A 115 -11.09 2.93 4.04
C VAL A 115 -10.75 2.25 2.71
N PHE A 116 -10.93 0.94 2.64
CA PHE A 116 -10.53 0.13 1.49
C PHE A 116 -11.72 -0.18 0.58
N PHE A 117 -12.87 -0.52 1.17
CA PHE A 117 -14.05 -0.98 0.46
C PHE A 117 -15.25 -0.06 0.75
N PRO A 118 -16.25 -0.01 -0.15
CA PRO A 118 -17.50 0.68 0.15
C PRO A 118 -18.16 0.13 1.43
N PRO A 119 -18.89 0.95 2.19
CA PRO A 119 -19.59 0.50 3.40
C PRO A 119 -20.66 -0.57 3.12
N THR A 120 -21.07 -0.70 1.85
CA THR A 120 -22.02 -1.71 1.37
C THR A 120 -21.37 -3.02 0.92
N ASP A 121 -20.05 -3.19 1.05
CA ASP A 121 -19.34 -4.40 0.64
C ASP A 121 -19.81 -5.63 1.44
N ALA A 122 -20.47 -6.57 0.75
CA ALA A 122 -21.10 -7.73 1.38
C ALA A 122 -20.12 -8.68 2.06
N ALA A 123 -18.86 -8.76 1.59
CA ALA A 123 -17.84 -9.57 2.25
C ALA A 123 -17.43 -8.95 3.59
N SER A 124 -17.23 -7.64 3.61
CA SER A 124 -16.90 -6.89 4.83
C SER A 124 -18.05 -6.85 5.82
N LEU A 125 -19.29 -6.69 5.37
CA LEU A 125 -20.47 -6.72 6.24
C LEU A 125 -20.69 -8.09 6.89
N ARG A 126 -20.41 -9.19 6.20
CA ARG A 126 -20.44 -10.53 6.80
C ARG A 126 -19.34 -10.73 7.85
N ALA A 127 -18.23 -10.00 7.73
CA ALA A 127 -17.10 -10.03 8.65
C ALA A 127 -17.08 -8.83 9.61
N ILE A 128 -18.23 -8.17 9.85
CA ILE A 128 -18.30 -6.92 10.61
C ILE A 128 -17.80 -7.04 12.06
N SER A 129 -17.82 -8.25 12.63
CA SER A 129 -17.20 -8.54 13.94
C SER A 129 -15.69 -8.28 13.97
N TYR A 130 -15.04 -8.24 12.79
CA TYR A 130 -13.64 -7.89 12.58
C TYR A 130 -13.53 -6.77 11.53
N PRO A 131 -13.93 -5.54 11.87
CA PRO A 131 -14.17 -4.48 10.89
C PRO A 131 -12.87 -3.80 10.41
N PHE A 132 -11.70 -4.38 10.68
CA PHE A 132 -10.42 -3.79 10.35
C PHE A 132 -9.69 -4.63 9.31
N CYS A 133 -9.01 -3.94 8.39
CA CYS A 133 -8.07 -4.50 7.45
C CYS A 133 -6.67 -3.97 7.78
N ARG A 134 -5.67 -4.74 7.39
CA ARG A 134 -4.26 -4.52 7.63
C ARG A 134 -3.54 -4.48 6.28
N LEU A 135 -2.87 -3.37 6.02
CA LEU A 135 -2.01 -3.19 4.85
C LEU A 135 -0.56 -3.15 5.31
N ALA A 136 0.25 -4.08 4.83
CA ALA A 136 1.66 -4.21 5.16
C ALA A 136 2.54 -4.02 3.93
N ARG A 137 3.69 -3.36 4.12
CA ARG A 137 4.80 -3.34 3.15
C ARG A 137 5.91 -4.23 3.68
N LYS A 138 6.38 -5.14 2.83
CA LYS A 138 7.53 -6.02 3.10
C LYS A 138 8.58 -5.81 2.04
N ILE A 139 9.82 -6.16 2.37
CA ILE A 139 10.95 -6.09 1.44
C ILE A 139 11.90 -7.26 1.70
N ALA A 140 12.57 -7.70 0.65
CA ALA A 140 13.53 -8.79 0.72
C ALA A 140 14.59 -8.66 -0.38
N TRP A 141 15.65 -9.45 -0.27
CA TRP A 141 16.49 -9.80 -1.41
C TRP A 141 15.78 -10.88 -2.24
N TYR A 142 15.66 -10.65 -3.54
CA TYR A 142 15.03 -11.56 -4.49
C TYR A 142 16.05 -11.95 -5.58
N VAL A 143 16.08 -13.24 -5.93
CA VAL A 143 16.89 -13.74 -7.04
C VAL A 143 16.09 -13.64 -8.32
N GLU A 144 16.41 -12.64 -9.14
CA GLU A 144 15.76 -12.45 -10.44
C GLU A 144 16.05 -13.62 -11.36
N THR A 145 17.33 -13.97 -11.48
CA THR A 145 17.79 -15.13 -12.24
C THR A 145 19.16 -15.59 -11.76
N ARG A 146 19.62 -16.72 -12.29
CA ARG A 146 21.00 -17.20 -12.17
C ARG A 146 21.47 -17.74 -13.51
N HIS A 147 22.75 -17.56 -13.80
CA HIS A 147 23.40 -18.20 -14.94
C HIS A 147 24.63 -18.97 -14.47
N ILE A 148 24.70 -20.24 -14.85
CA ILE A 148 25.80 -21.15 -14.49
C ILE A 148 26.60 -21.42 -15.75
N ASN A 149 27.87 -21.06 -15.74
CA ASN A 149 28.80 -21.39 -16.82
C ASN A 149 29.75 -22.49 -16.35
N GLU A 150 29.51 -23.72 -16.79
CA GLU A 150 30.36 -24.88 -16.52
C GLU A 150 31.44 -25.10 -17.61
N SER A 151 31.52 -24.19 -18.58
CA SER A 151 32.47 -24.27 -19.69
C SER A 151 33.77 -23.53 -19.39
N ALA A 152 34.80 -23.80 -20.21
CA ALA A 152 36.09 -23.12 -20.13
C ALA A 152 36.10 -21.73 -20.80
N GLY A 153 35.06 -21.39 -21.57
CA GLY A 153 34.91 -20.09 -22.23
C GLY A 153 34.02 -19.15 -21.43
N GLU A 154 33.98 -17.88 -21.82
CA GLU A 154 33.02 -16.92 -21.29
C GLU A 154 31.69 -16.99 -22.05
N ILE A 155 30.58 -16.72 -21.36
CA ILE A 155 29.25 -16.64 -21.95
C ILE A 155 28.74 -15.21 -21.78
N SER A 156 28.27 -14.59 -22.86
CA SER A 156 27.57 -13.31 -22.80
C SER A 156 26.07 -13.53 -22.70
N ASP A 157 25.41 -12.78 -21.84
CA ASP A 157 23.97 -12.87 -21.61
C ASP A 157 23.41 -11.49 -21.22
N SER A 158 22.09 -11.38 -21.13
CA SER A 158 21.40 -10.16 -20.74
C SER A 158 20.15 -10.45 -19.92
N VAL A 159 19.82 -9.56 -19.00
CA VAL A 159 18.58 -9.61 -18.23
C VAL A 159 17.85 -8.28 -18.33
N THR A 160 16.54 -8.33 -18.53
CA THR A 160 15.67 -7.16 -18.45
C THR A 160 14.99 -7.18 -17.09
N VAL A 161 15.19 -6.12 -16.32
CA VAL A 161 14.55 -5.92 -15.02
C VAL A 161 13.56 -4.78 -15.14
N THR A 162 12.34 -5.03 -14.69
CA THR A 162 11.30 -4.00 -14.54
C THR A 162 11.17 -3.64 -13.06
N LYS A 163 11.28 -2.35 -12.74
CA LYS A 163 10.94 -1.78 -11.42
C LYS A 163 9.56 -1.15 -11.45
N GLY A 164 9.01 -0.87 -10.27
CA GLY A 164 7.75 -0.15 -10.11
C GLY A 164 6.51 -1.01 -10.31
N VAL A 165 5.34 -0.38 -10.25
CA VAL A 165 4.05 -1.06 -10.25
C VAL A 165 3.40 -0.88 -11.61
N SER A 166 3.11 -1.97 -12.31
CA SER A 166 2.39 -1.91 -13.58
C SER A 166 0.93 -1.47 -13.39
N GLU A 167 0.34 -0.90 -14.44
CA GLU A 167 -1.07 -0.49 -14.43
C GLU A 167 -1.98 -1.67 -14.08
N THR A 168 -1.79 -2.82 -14.73
CA THR A 168 -2.54 -4.05 -14.45
C THR A 168 -2.41 -4.49 -12.99
N LEU A 169 -1.21 -4.41 -12.43
CA LEU A 169 -0.95 -4.80 -11.04
C LEU A 169 -1.65 -3.85 -10.05
N SER A 170 -1.70 -2.56 -10.38
CA SER A 170 -2.40 -1.54 -9.62
C SER A 170 -3.92 -1.70 -9.68
N GLU A 171 -4.48 -1.94 -10.86
CA GLU A 171 -5.90 -2.23 -11.05
C GLU A 171 -6.33 -3.47 -10.27
N GLU A 172 -5.55 -4.54 -10.38
CA GLU A 172 -5.76 -5.79 -9.68
C GLU A 172 -5.79 -5.61 -8.15
N MET A 173 -4.85 -4.84 -7.61
CA MET A 173 -4.80 -4.50 -6.18
C MET A 173 -5.99 -3.63 -5.77
N THR A 174 -6.37 -2.67 -6.61
CA THR A 174 -7.53 -1.79 -6.37
C THR A 174 -8.81 -2.60 -6.29
N HIS A 175 -9.05 -3.48 -7.26
CA HIS A 175 -10.26 -4.31 -7.31
C HIS A 175 -10.34 -5.33 -6.17
N SER A 176 -9.20 -5.91 -5.77
CA SER A 176 -9.19 -7.03 -4.81
C SER A 176 -9.12 -6.56 -3.36
N ALA A 177 -8.37 -5.49 -3.11
CA ALA A 177 -8.04 -5.03 -1.77
C ALA A 177 -8.44 -3.59 -1.49
N GLY A 178 -9.01 -2.87 -2.47
CA GLY A 178 -9.38 -1.48 -2.26
C GLY A 178 -8.20 -0.55 -2.04
N VAL A 179 -7.02 -0.93 -2.55
CA VAL A 179 -5.77 -0.19 -2.41
C VAL A 179 -5.25 0.13 -3.80
N ALA A 180 -5.13 1.42 -4.10
CA ALA A 180 -4.53 1.88 -5.35
C ALA A 180 -3.08 2.29 -5.11
N ILE A 181 -2.19 1.91 -6.03
CA ILE A 181 -0.74 2.18 -5.94
C ILE A 181 -0.27 2.81 -7.25
N SER A 182 0.36 3.98 -7.21
CA SER A 182 0.94 4.59 -8.42
C SER A 182 2.07 5.58 -8.11
N ALA A 183 2.84 5.93 -9.15
CA ALA A 183 3.82 7.00 -9.08
C ALA A 183 3.21 8.41 -8.92
N SER A 184 1.91 8.59 -9.19
CA SER A 184 1.25 9.90 -9.11
C SER A 184 0.76 10.24 -7.69
N TYR A 185 0.36 9.22 -6.92
CA TYR A 185 -0.26 9.42 -5.61
C TYR A 185 0.26 8.48 -4.52
N GLY A 186 1.24 7.63 -4.83
CA GLY A 186 1.76 6.63 -3.91
C GLY A 186 0.73 5.56 -3.59
N ILE A 187 0.45 5.31 -2.30
CA ILE A 187 -0.52 4.34 -1.81
C ILE A 187 -1.74 5.07 -1.26
N LYS A 188 -2.93 4.71 -1.74
CA LYS A 188 -4.20 5.26 -1.27
C LYS A 188 -5.29 4.20 -1.08
N GLY A 189 -6.17 4.42 -0.10
CA GLY A 189 -7.39 3.63 0.10
C GLY A 189 -8.51 4.09 -0.86
N PHE A 190 -9.12 3.15 -1.56
CA PHE A 190 -10.12 3.42 -2.59
C PHE A 190 -11.45 3.90 -2.02
N GLY A 191 -11.87 3.37 -0.86
CA GLY A 191 -13.18 3.67 -0.27
C GLY A 191 -13.37 5.14 0.14
N MET A 192 -12.27 5.86 0.43
CA MET A 192 -12.32 7.21 1.00
C MET A 192 -11.25 8.20 0.47
N ASP A 193 -10.49 7.84 -0.57
CA ASP A 193 -9.36 8.62 -1.13
C ASP A 193 -8.33 9.05 -0.05
N ILE A 194 -8.12 8.20 0.95
CA ILE A 194 -7.15 8.44 2.03
C ILE A 194 -5.76 8.07 1.53
N SER A 195 -4.84 9.03 1.53
CA SER A 195 -3.42 8.77 1.31
C SER A 195 -2.78 8.05 2.51
N LEU A 196 -1.91 7.07 2.25
CA LEU A 196 -1.16 6.31 3.26
C LEU A 196 0.36 6.53 3.13
N ASN A 197 0.77 7.48 2.30
CA ASN A 197 2.17 7.65 1.90
C ASN A 197 3.11 7.83 3.07
N TYR A 198 2.73 8.65 4.05
CA TYR A 198 3.57 8.96 5.20
C TYR A 198 4.01 7.71 5.99
N GLN A 199 3.13 6.71 6.12
CA GLN A 199 3.46 5.47 6.80
C GLN A 199 4.31 4.52 5.95
N PHE A 200 4.27 4.67 4.62
CA PHE A 200 4.87 3.75 3.66
C PHE A 200 6.17 4.25 3.01
N THR A 201 6.68 5.43 3.37
CA THR A 201 7.99 5.92 2.91
C THR A 201 8.92 6.21 4.10
N SER A 202 10.23 5.99 3.95
CA SER A 202 11.21 6.42 4.95
C SER A 202 11.40 7.95 4.97
N THR A 203 11.26 8.59 3.81
CA THR A 203 11.50 10.03 3.66
C THR A 203 10.22 10.84 3.91
N ALA A 204 10.36 12.14 4.13
CA ALA A 204 9.24 13.10 4.02
C ALA A 204 9.02 13.54 2.55
N SER A 205 9.65 12.84 1.60
CA SER A 205 9.58 13.17 0.18
C SER A 205 8.23 12.79 -0.39
N THR A 206 7.69 13.65 -1.24
CA THR A 206 6.48 13.41 -2.04
C THR A 206 6.79 12.73 -3.38
N SER A 207 8.03 12.28 -3.60
CA SER A 207 8.43 11.57 -4.81
C SER A 207 8.09 10.08 -4.68
N PHE A 208 7.21 9.60 -5.57
CA PHE A 208 6.77 8.20 -5.61
C PHE A 208 7.39 7.42 -6.78
N THR A 209 8.61 7.80 -7.18
CA THR A 209 9.35 7.18 -8.30
C THR A 209 9.69 5.70 -8.07
N GLU A 210 9.57 5.20 -6.83
CA GLU A 210 9.66 3.76 -6.55
C GLU A 210 8.49 2.95 -7.12
N TYR A 211 7.35 3.59 -7.42
CA TYR A 211 6.19 2.94 -8.04
C TYR A 211 6.11 3.17 -9.56
N GLU A 212 7.02 3.97 -10.13
CA GLU A 212 7.06 4.23 -11.57
C GLU A 212 7.55 2.99 -12.33
N GLU A 213 6.69 2.45 -13.20
CA GLU A 213 7.04 1.29 -14.02
C GLU A 213 8.07 1.68 -15.08
N THR A 214 9.25 1.09 -14.98
CA THR A 214 10.36 1.32 -15.91
C THR A 214 11.21 0.06 -16.01
N SER A 215 11.78 -0.17 -17.19
CA SER A 215 12.56 -1.37 -17.48
C SER A 215 13.96 -1.02 -17.95
N ARG A 216 14.93 -1.80 -17.51
CA ARG A 216 16.32 -1.70 -17.93
C ARG A 216 16.86 -3.07 -18.30
N THR A 217 17.41 -3.17 -19.50
CA THR A 217 18.17 -4.34 -19.94
C THR A 217 19.65 -4.13 -19.62
N GLN A 218 20.25 -5.11 -18.94
CA GLN A 218 21.68 -5.12 -18.63
C GLN A 218 22.33 -6.37 -19.22
N SER A 219 23.29 -6.15 -20.12
CA SER A 219 24.17 -7.20 -20.63
C SER A 219 25.35 -7.42 -19.70
N TYR A 220 25.84 -8.65 -19.65
CA TYR A 220 26.97 -9.06 -18.83
C TYR A 220 27.65 -10.31 -19.39
N THR A 221 28.81 -10.60 -18.83
CA THR A 221 29.60 -11.79 -19.15
C THR A 221 29.70 -12.68 -17.92
N VAL A 222 29.43 -13.97 -18.09
CA VAL A 222 29.59 -15.01 -17.07
C VAL A 222 30.94 -15.68 -17.31
N PRO A 223 31.93 -15.50 -16.42
CA PRO A 223 33.25 -16.09 -16.58
C PRO A 223 33.19 -17.63 -16.61
N ALA A 224 34.24 -18.25 -17.14
CA ALA A 224 34.40 -19.70 -17.13
C ALA A 224 34.28 -20.27 -15.70
N TYR A 225 33.61 -21.42 -15.57
CA TYR A 225 33.41 -22.13 -14.28
C TYR A 225 32.88 -21.25 -13.14
N THR A 226 31.93 -20.37 -13.46
CA THR A 226 31.35 -19.41 -12.50
C THR A 226 29.83 -19.42 -12.61
N ALA A 227 29.15 -19.29 -11.47
CA ALA A 227 27.74 -18.94 -11.41
C ALA A 227 27.57 -17.45 -11.10
N SER A 228 26.77 -16.77 -11.92
CA SER A 228 26.35 -15.38 -11.73
C SER A 228 24.93 -15.32 -11.22
N ILE A 229 24.71 -14.66 -10.09
CA ILE A 229 23.43 -14.55 -9.40
C ILE A 229 22.98 -13.09 -9.42
N TYR A 230 21.72 -12.88 -9.80
CA TYR A 230 21.13 -11.56 -10.00
C TYR A 230 20.22 -11.26 -8.81
N LEU A 231 20.71 -10.44 -7.89
CA LEU A 231 19.94 -10.03 -6.71
C LEU A 231 19.34 -8.64 -6.91
N ILE A 232 18.09 -8.51 -6.52
CA ILE A 232 17.34 -7.25 -6.53
C ILE A 232 16.54 -7.11 -5.25
N LYS A 233 16.21 -5.87 -4.87
CA LYS A 233 15.27 -5.61 -3.79
C LYS A 233 13.85 -5.72 -4.34
N ARG A 234 13.05 -6.61 -3.76
CA ARG A 234 11.63 -6.76 -4.13
C ARG A 234 10.76 -6.32 -2.97
N ILE A 235 9.68 -5.60 -3.28
CA ILE A 235 8.69 -5.12 -2.33
C ILE A 235 7.43 -5.96 -2.48
N TRP A 236 6.78 -6.25 -1.36
CA TRP A 236 5.43 -6.82 -1.32
C TRP A 236 4.50 -5.85 -0.60
N ILE A 237 3.33 -5.61 -1.17
CA ILE A 237 2.23 -4.93 -0.52
C ILE A 237 1.12 -5.95 -0.29
N GLN A 238 0.80 -6.20 0.98
CA GLN A 238 -0.15 -7.24 1.38
C GLN A 238 -1.31 -6.62 2.15
N ALA A 239 -2.52 -6.79 1.62
CA ALA A 239 -3.77 -6.46 2.29
C ALA A 239 -4.38 -7.73 2.91
N THR A 240 -4.80 -7.63 4.15
CA THR A 240 -5.12 -8.78 4.99
C THR A 240 -6.21 -8.37 5.99
N ARG A 241 -7.15 -9.24 6.36
CA ARG A 241 -8.07 -8.94 7.46
C ARG A 241 -7.27 -8.81 8.76
N ALA A 242 -7.66 -7.92 9.66
CA ALA A 242 -6.86 -7.62 10.85
C ALA A 242 -6.75 -8.81 11.82
N ASP A 243 -7.72 -9.73 11.79
CA ASP A 243 -7.67 -11.01 12.52
C ASP A 243 -6.72 -12.04 11.88
N GLY A 244 -6.10 -11.71 10.75
CA GLY A 244 -5.18 -12.58 10.01
C GLY A 244 -5.86 -13.74 9.27
N SER A 245 -7.19 -13.82 9.30
CA SER A 245 -7.93 -14.96 8.76
C SER A 245 -7.81 -15.10 7.24
N ILE A 246 -7.70 -13.97 6.53
CA ILE A 246 -7.77 -13.90 5.08
C ILE A 246 -6.76 -12.87 4.55
N VAL A 247 -5.89 -13.30 3.64
CA VAL A 247 -5.15 -12.40 2.74
C VAL A 247 -6.09 -11.99 1.62
N LEU A 248 -6.40 -10.69 1.55
CA LEU A 248 -7.30 -10.13 0.54
C LEU A 248 -6.59 -10.05 -0.81
N ARG A 249 -5.35 -9.53 -0.79
CA ARG A 249 -4.46 -9.49 -1.95
C ARG A 249 -3.03 -9.31 -1.49
N GLU A 250 -2.12 -9.86 -2.26
CA GLU A 250 -0.72 -9.50 -2.22
C GLU A 250 -0.25 -9.16 -3.63
N THR A 251 0.50 -8.09 -3.73
CA THR A 251 1.18 -7.66 -4.96
C THR A 251 2.66 -7.46 -4.66
N ASN A 252 3.51 -7.60 -5.68
CA ASN A 252 4.94 -7.41 -5.52
C ASN A 252 5.60 -6.89 -6.79
N PHE A 253 6.69 -6.15 -6.59
CA PHE A 253 7.42 -5.47 -7.65
C PHE A 253 8.86 -5.18 -7.20
N ASN A 254 9.76 -4.94 -8.17
CA ASN A 254 11.13 -4.58 -7.86
C ASN A 254 11.20 -3.10 -7.42
N ALA A 255 11.95 -2.83 -6.36
CA ALA A 255 12.07 -1.50 -5.76
C ALA A 255 12.96 -0.54 -6.57
N ASN A 256 13.87 -1.09 -7.38
CA ASN A 256 14.83 -0.35 -8.18
C ASN A 256 15.22 -1.17 -9.42
N GLU A 257 16.05 -0.60 -10.29
CA GLU A 257 16.69 -1.29 -11.42
C GLU A 257 18.14 -1.70 -11.11
N ASP A 258 18.61 -1.46 -9.89
CA ASP A 258 19.99 -1.72 -9.49
C ASP A 258 20.18 -3.23 -9.27
N ILE A 259 20.74 -3.89 -10.28
CA ILE A 259 21.09 -5.30 -10.21
C ILE A 259 22.37 -5.47 -9.41
N HIS A 260 22.30 -6.29 -8.37
CA HIS A 260 23.47 -6.73 -7.62
C HIS A 260 23.94 -8.08 -8.15
N LEU A 261 25.00 -8.05 -8.96
CA LEU A 261 25.63 -9.25 -9.47
C LEU A 261 26.54 -9.89 -8.40
N VAL A 262 26.32 -11.18 -8.13
CA VAL A 262 27.19 -12.00 -7.28
C VAL A 262 27.77 -13.14 -8.10
N GLY A 263 29.10 -13.17 -8.23
CA GLY A 263 29.83 -14.26 -8.86
C GLY A 263 30.26 -15.31 -7.83
N VAL A 264 30.03 -16.58 -8.14
CA VAL A 264 30.42 -17.73 -7.31
C VAL A 264 31.29 -18.66 -8.15
N SER A 265 32.53 -18.90 -7.71
CA SER A 265 33.40 -19.87 -8.38
C SER A 265 32.88 -21.29 -8.18
N LEU A 266 32.89 -22.09 -9.25
CA LEU A 266 32.46 -23.49 -9.25
C LEU A 266 33.62 -24.47 -9.05
N LYS A 267 34.87 -23.97 -9.03
CA LYS A 267 36.06 -24.76 -8.74
C LYS A 267 36.27 -24.86 -7.22
#